data_AF-A0A838NL00-F1
#
_entry.id   AF-A0A838NL00-F1
#
_cell.length_a   1.000
_cell.length_b   1.000
_cell.length_c   1.000
_cell.angle_alpha   90.00
_cell.angle_beta   90.00
_cell.angle_gamma   90.00
#
_symmetry.space_group_name_H-M   'P 1'
#
loop_
_entity.id
_entity.type
_entity.pdbx_description
1 polymer ?
#
loop_
_entity_poly.entity_id
_entity_poly.type
_entity_poly.pdbx_seq_one_letter_code
_entity_poly.pdbx_strand_id
1 'polypeptide(L)'
;APELVLPTIKHFDEAFPEMTSEYGFKCSYNPTFSNGTTNASWISQGYYGLDQGPIVMMIENYRSGLIWRLLRQCPYLRMGLRRAGFTGGWLTQE
;
A
#
# COMPACT_ATOMS: atom_id res chain seq x y z
N ALA A 1 7.57 0.39 -8.23
CA ALA A 1 8.08 -0.84 -8.84
C ALA A 1 6.97 -1.89 -8.96
N PRO A 2 5.93 -1.69 -9.80
CA PRO A 2 4.95 -2.74 -10.09
C PRO A 2 5.59 -4.08 -10.51
N GLU A 3 6.71 -4.00 -11.22
CA GLU A 3 7.53 -5.13 -11.69
C GLU A 3 8.10 -5.99 -10.55
N LEU A 4 8.27 -5.42 -9.35
CA LEU A 4 8.67 -6.17 -8.15
C LEU A 4 7.45 -6.57 -7.31
N VAL A 5 6.48 -5.66 -7.19
CA VAL A 5 5.34 -5.83 -6.28
C VAL A 5 4.35 -6.88 -6.79
N LEU A 6 4.05 -6.92 -8.10
CA LEU A 6 3.06 -7.86 -8.64
C LEU A 6 3.52 -9.33 -8.52
N PRO A 7 4.77 -9.70 -8.88
CA PRO A 7 5.26 -11.06 -8.62
C PRO A 7 5.32 -11.41 -7.13
N THR A 8 5.66 -10.43 -6.28
CA THR A 8 5.69 -10.63 -4.82
C THR A 8 4.29 -10.96 -4.30
N ILE A 9 3.27 -10.19 -4.67
CA ILE A 9 1.88 -10.45 -4.27
C ILE A 9 1.44 -11.84 -4.72
N LYS A 10 1.74 -12.21 -5.97
CA LYS A 10 1.43 -13.55 -6.49
C LYS A 10 2.11 -14.66 -5.67
N HIS A 11 3.40 -14.49 -5.35
CA HIS A 11 4.11 -15.44 -4.51
C HIS A 11 3.49 -15.57 -3.12
N PHE A 12 3.06 -14.46 -2.50
CA PHE A 12 2.40 -14.50 -1.19
C PHE A 12 1.06 -15.24 -1.24
N ASP A 13 0.26 -15.04 -2.29
CA ASP A 13 -1.01 -15.75 -2.49
C ASP A 13 -0.80 -17.26 -2.66
N GLU A 14 0.25 -17.67 -3.36
CA GLU A 14 0.57 -19.09 -3.63
C GLU A 14 1.25 -19.78 -2.43
N ALA A 15 2.20 -19.11 -1.77
CA ALA A 15 3.06 -19.72 -0.75
C ALA A 15 2.56 -19.55 0.68
N PHE A 16 1.73 -18.53 0.94
CA PHE A 16 1.25 -18.18 2.29
C PHE A 16 -0.26 -17.86 2.28
N PRO A 17 -1.13 -18.79 1.83
CA PRO A 17 -2.58 -18.55 1.73
C PRO A 17 -3.23 -18.12 3.06
N GLU A 18 -2.63 -18.47 4.19
CA GLU A 18 -3.06 -18.07 5.55
C GLU A 18 -2.92 -16.57 5.83
N MET A 19 -2.19 -15.84 4.99
CA MET A 19 -2.09 -14.38 5.01
C MET A 19 -3.31 -13.70 4.43
N THR A 20 -4.07 -14.38 3.58
CA THR A 20 -5.28 -13.84 2.96
C THR A 20 -6.46 -13.92 3.95
N SER A 21 -7.31 -12.90 3.90
CA SER A 21 -8.50 -12.76 4.75
C SER A 21 -9.65 -12.15 3.97
N GLU A 22 -10.81 -12.00 4.62
CA GLU A 22 -11.96 -11.26 4.07
C GLU A 22 -11.61 -9.82 3.64
N TYR A 23 -10.65 -9.18 4.31
CA TYR A 23 -10.26 -7.80 4.05
C TYR A 23 -8.95 -7.66 3.23
N GLY A 24 -8.50 -8.74 2.58
CA GLY A 24 -7.22 -8.79 1.86
C GLY A 24 -6.09 -9.37 2.70
N PHE A 25 -4.84 -8.97 2.44
CA PHE A 25 -3.69 -9.48 3.18
C PHE A 25 -3.68 -8.96 4.63
N LYS A 26 -3.41 -9.86 5.58
CA LYS A 26 -3.13 -9.51 6.98
C LYS A 26 -1.88 -8.64 7.08
N CYS A 27 -1.81 -7.84 8.15
CA CYS A 27 -0.87 -6.71 8.20
C CYS A 27 0.61 -7.12 8.26
N SER A 28 0.95 -8.28 8.83
CA SER A 28 2.35 -8.69 8.98
C SER A 28 2.49 -10.20 9.15
N TYR A 29 3.64 -10.70 8.71
CA TYR A 29 4.05 -12.10 8.79
C TYR A 29 5.50 -12.21 9.25
N ASN A 30 5.79 -13.21 10.08
CA ASN A 30 7.14 -13.61 10.40
C ASN A 30 7.26 -15.14 10.36
N PRO A 31 7.82 -15.73 9.29
CA PRO A 31 7.99 -17.19 9.16
C PRO A 31 9.03 -17.76 10.13
N THR A 32 9.90 -16.92 10.70
CA THR A 32 11.01 -17.35 11.57
C THR A 32 10.68 -17.26 13.06
N PHE A 33 9.56 -16.63 13.42
CA PHE A 33 9.18 -16.45 14.82
C PHE A 33 8.64 -17.75 15.41
N SER A 34 9.40 -18.39 16.30
CA SER A 34 8.93 -19.53 17.09
C SER A 34 8.41 -19.07 18.46
N ASN A 35 7.25 -19.59 18.86
CA ASN A 35 6.68 -19.43 20.21
C ASN A 35 7.11 -20.56 21.18
N GLY A 36 8.17 -21.31 20.87
CA GLY A 36 8.62 -22.47 21.66
C GLY A 36 8.02 -23.81 21.22
N THR A 37 7.23 -23.83 20.13
CA THR A 37 6.80 -25.06 19.44
C THR A 37 7.53 -25.21 18.10
N THR A 38 7.73 -26.45 17.65
CA THR A 38 8.32 -26.75 16.35
C THR A 38 7.39 -26.32 15.22
N ASN A 39 7.86 -25.44 14.32
CA ASN A 39 7.18 -24.91 13.12
C ASN A 39 6.09 -23.83 13.34
N ALA A 40 6.12 -23.06 14.43
CA ALA A 40 5.24 -21.89 14.49
C ALA A 40 5.81 -20.76 13.62
N SER A 41 5.01 -20.24 12.69
CA SER A 41 5.17 -18.91 12.10
C SER A 41 4.21 -17.94 12.78
N TRP A 42 4.52 -16.64 12.81
CA TRP A 42 3.61 -15.64 13.38
C TRP A 42 2.91 -14.83 12.30
N ILE A 43 1.61 -14.65 12.44
CA ILE A 43 0.77 -13.80 11.59
C ILE A 43 0.01 -12.83 12.49
N SER A 44 -0.01 -11.56 12.10
CA SER A 44 -0.80 -10.55 12.80
C SER A 44 -2.28 -10.92 12.79
N GLN A 45 -2.92 -10.86 13.96
CA GLN A 45 -4.36 -11.06 14.12
C GLN A 45 -5.17 -9.79 13.80
N GLY A 46 -4.50 -8.63 13.77
CA GLY A 46 -5.14 -7.33 13.59
C GLY A 46 -5.26 -6.93 12.12
N TYR A 47 -6.31 -6.14 11.85
CA TYR A 47 -6.47 -5.39 10.61
C TYR A 47 -6.42 -3.91 10.93
N TYR A 48 -5.45 -3.19 10.35
CA TYR A 48 -5.27 -1.78 10.60
C TYR A 48 -5.63 -0.98 9.35
N GLY A 49 -6.55 -0.03 9.49
CA GLY A 49 -6.97 0.82 8.37
C GLY A 49 -5.81 1.63 7.76
N LEU A 50 -4.79 1.94 8.55
CA LEU A 50 -3.57 2.60 8.08
C LEU A 50 -2.70 1.72 7.17
N ASP A 51 -2.82 0.39 7.27
CA ASP A 51 -2.11 -0.56 6.40
C ASP A 51 -2.95 -0.87 5.15
N GLN A 52 -4.25 -1.11 5.34
CA GLN A 52 -5.16 -1.50 4.26
C GLN A 52 -5.51 -0.34 3.33
N GLY A 53 -5.71 0.86 3.88
CA GLY A 53 -6.10 2.05 3.13
C GLY A 53 -5.10 2.37 2.01
N PRO A 54 -3.79 2.50 2.31
CA PRO A 54 -2.77 2.73 1.29
C PRO A 54 -2.70 1.64 0.23
N ILE A 55 -2.94 0.35 0.55
CA ILE A 55 -2.95 -0.72 -0.46
C ILE A 55 -3.99 -0.41 -1.54
N VAL A 56 -5.24 -0.18 -1.15
CA VAL A 56 -6.33 0.11 -2.10
C VAL A 56 -6.07 1.42 -2.85
N MET A 57 -5.69 2.48 -2.15
CA MET A 57 -5.40 3.79 -2.75
C MET A 57 -4.28 3.70 -3.79
N MET A 58 -3.22 2.94 -3.50
CA MET A 58 -2.06 2.84 -4.39
C MET A 58 -2.31 1.90 -5.57
N ILE A 59 -3.12 0.85 -5.41
CA ILE A 59 -3.60 0.04 -6.54
C ILE A 59 -4.41 0.92 -7.50
N GLU A 60 -5.35 1.71 -6.99
CA GLU A 60 -6.16 2.57 -7.86
C GLU A 60 -5.32 3.69 -8.51
N ASN A 61 -4.35 4.24 -7.79
CA ASN A 61 -3.40 5.19 -8.39
C ASN A 61 -2.54 4.55 -9.48
N TYR A 62 -2.14 3.29 -9.32
CA TYR A 62 -1.40 2.56 -10.34
C TYR A 62 -2.26 2.31 -11.59
N ARG A 63 -3.55 1.96 -11.40
CA ARG A 63 -4.46 1.65 -12.50
C ARG A 63 -4.93 2.88 -13.28
N SER A 64 -5.35 3.94 -12.59
CA SER A 64 -6.00 5.10 -13.22
C SER A 64 -5.49 6.46 -12.74
N GLY A 65 -4.66 6.48 -11.69
CA GLY A 65 -4.21 7.70 -11.04
C GLY A 65 -5.32 8.49 -10.37
N LEU A 66 -6.48 7.89 -10.06
CA LEU A 66 -7.68 8.60 -9.56
C LEU A 66 -7.37 9.52 -8.37
N ILE A 67 -6.78 8.97 -7.31
CA ILE A 67 -6.53 9.75 -6.08
C ILE A 67 -5.55 10.88 -6.40
N TRP A 68 -4.53 10.63 -7.22
CA TRP A 68 -3.59 11.66 -7.64
C TRP A 68 -4.30 12.75 -8.44
N ARG A 69 -5.16 12.41 -9.39
CA ARG A 69 -5.93 13.40 -10.16
C ARG A 69 -6.80 14.26 -9.25
N LEU A 70 -7.48 13.67 -8.27
CA LEU A 70 -8.27 14.41 -7.28
C LEU A 70 -7.42 15.36 -6.45
N LEU A 71 -6.30 14.89 -5.90
CA LEU A 71 -5.39 15.74 -5.10
C LEU A 71 -4.80 16.89 -5.91
N ARG A 72 -4.47 16.64 -7.19
CA ARG A 72 -3.95 17.67 -8.11
C ARG A 72 -4.97 18.76 -8.41
N GLN A 73 -6.26 18.47 -8.33
CA GLN A 73 -7.33 19.46 -8.53
C GLN A 73 -7.59 20.31 -7.28
N CYS A 74 -7.06 19.94 -6.11
CA CYS A 74 -7.28 20.69 -4.88
C CYS A 74 -6.44 21.99 -4.85
N PRO A 75 -7.07 23.18 -4.90
CA PRO A 75 -6.34 24.45 -4.95
C PRO A 75 -5.54 24.70 -3.66
N TYR A 76 -6.04 24.26 -2.50
CA TYR A 76 -5.37 24.41 -1.22
C TYR A 76 -4.07 23.59 -1.16
N LEU A 77 -4.09 22.37 -1.68
CA LEU A 77 -2.92 21.50 -1.74
C LEU A 77 -1.87 22.08 -2.70
N ARG A 78 -2.29 22.53 -3.90
CA ARG A 78 -1.40 23.21 -4.85
C ARG A 78 -0.75 24.45 -4.24
N MET A 79 -1.53 25.29 -3.57
CA MET A 79 -1.05 26.50 -2.90
C MET A 79 -0.05 26.15 -1.79
N GLY A 80 -0.37 25.15 -0.95
CA GLY A 80 0.52 24.68 0.11
C GLY A 80 1.86 24.18 -0.43
N LEU A 81 1.83 23.34 -1.47
CA LEU A 81 3.05 22.83 -2.12
C LEU A 81 3.91 23.95 -2.72
N ARG A 82 3.29 24.92 -3.42
CA ARG A 82 4.02 26.08 -3.95
C ARG A 82 4.66 26.92 -2.86
N ARG A 83 3.95 27.17 -1.76
CA ARG A 83 4.49 27.92 -0.60
C ARG A 83 5.63 27.17 0.09
N ALA A 84 5.60 25.83 0.07
CA ALA A 84 6.68 24.99 0.57
C ALA A 84 7.87 24.86 -0.40
N GLY A 85 7.85 25.55 -1.55
CA GLY A 85 8.95 25.57 -2.51
C GLY A 85 8.96 24.43 -3.53
N PHE A 86 7.92 23.59 -3.58
CA PHE A 86 7.82 22.55 -4.61
C PHE A 86 7.51 23.17 -5.99
N THR A 87 8.16 22.66 -7.03
CA THR A 87 7.99 23.11 -8.42
C THR A 87 7.95 21.92 -9.40
N GLY A 88 7.53 22.17 -10.64
CA GLY A 88 7.55 21.18 -11.74
C GLY A 88 6.37 20.20 -11.79
N GLY A 89 6.41 19.30 -12.76
CA GLY A 89 5.41 18.25 -12.95
C GLY A 89 4.00 18.78 -13.22
N TRP A 90 3.02 18.26 -12.48
CA TRP A 90 1.61 18.68 -12.59
C TRP A 90 1.33 19.99 -11.85
N LEU A 91 2.26 20.52 -11.06
CA LEU A 91 2.08 21.81 -10.39
C LEU A 91 2.22 23.00 -11.35
N THR A 92 2.91 22.81 -12.48
CA THR A 92 3.15 23.80 -13.54
C THR A 92 2.12 23.77 -14.66
N GLN A 93 1.30 22.72 -14.76
CA GLN A 93 0.17 22.68 -15.70
C GLN A 93 -0.94 23.57 -15.15
N GLU A 94 -1.41 24.55 -15.94
CA GLU A 94 -2.51 25.45 -15.54
C GLU A 94 -3.78 24.67 -15.18
#